data_AF-E1WNI5-F1
#
_entry.id   AF-E1WNI5-F1
#
_cell.length_a   1.000
_cell.length_b   1.000
_cell.length_c   1.000
_cell.angle_alpha   90.00
_cell.angle_beta   90.00
_cell.angle_gamma   90.00
#
_symmetry.space_group_name_H-M   'P 1'
#
loop_
_entity.id
_entity.type
_entity.pdbx_description
1 polymer ?
#
loop_
_entity_poly.entity_id
_entity_poly.type
_entity_poly.pdbx_seq_one_letter_code
_entity_poly.pdbx_strand_id
1 'polypeptide(L)'
;MLFLKRFNVFFDMKSQRLGLQPINNYKRVVNPRKKRFHMSSRMNSLGKNIITKIADYEGNYVKESGLLEGDEIIAINEIPIKMITIEENTKLNRRDTLVYDIVRQGKSYKIPVVIDRNEVQGD
;
A
#
# COMPACT_ATOMS: atom_id res chain seq x y z
N MET A 1 -1.10 2.39 27.39
CA MET A 1 -1.62 3.77 27.43
C MET A 1 -0.56 4.84 27.06
N LEU A 2 0.28 4.60 26.04
CA LEU A 2 1.41 5.48 25.66
C LEU A 2 1.26 6.24 24.33
N PHE A 3 0.25 5.90 23.53
CA PHE A 3 0.09 6.42 22.17
C PHE A 3 -0.35 7.90 22.17
N LEU A 4 -1.41 8.24 22.92
CA LEU A 4 -1.98 9.59 22.94
C LEU A 4 -1.07 10.65 23.57
N LYS A 5 -0.11 10.25 24.42
CA LYS A 5 0.86 11.20 25.02
C LYS A 5 1.84 11.82 24.00
N ARG A 6 1.86 11.32 22.77
CA ARG A 6 2.77 11.75 21.70
C ARG A 6 2.14 12.74 20.72
N PHE A 7 0.85 13.04 20.90
CA PHE A 7 0.08 13.89 20.00
C PHE A 7 -0.70 14.93 20.81
N ASN A 8 -0.72 16.16 20.31
CA ASN A 8 -1.80 17.09 20.61
C ASN A 8 -3.06 16.58 19.91
N VAL A 9 -4.12 16.41 20.67
CA VAL A 9 -5.42 15.98 20.16
C VAL A 9 -6.29 17.22 19.99
N PHE A 10 -6.85 17.43 18.81
CA PHE A 10 -7.81 18.51 18.58
C PHE A 10 -9.11 17.95 17.98
N PHE A 11 -10.22 18.56 18.38
CA PHE A 11 -11.55 18.20 17.91
C PHE A 11 -12.03 19.25 16.92
N ASP A 12 -12.09 18.90 15.64
CA ASP A 12 -12.80 19.70 14.64
C ASP A 12 -14.29 19.34 14.71
N MET A 13 -15.01 20.06 15.56
CA MET A 13 -16.44 19.86 15.78
C MET A 13 -17.28 20.20 14.54
N LYS A 14 -16.78 21.07 13.64
CA LYS A 14 -17.51 21.45 12.41
C LYS A 14 -17.47 20.32 11.38
N SER A 15 -16.32 19.68 11.23
CA SER A 15 -16.15 18.56 10.29
C SER A 15 -16.37 17.18 10.93
N GLN A 16 -16.67 17.13 12.23
CA GLN A 16 -16.76 15.91 13.04
C GLN A 16 -15.49 15.05 12.95
N ARG A 17 -14.31 15.68 13.01
CA ARG A 17 -13.02 14.99 12.89
C ARG A 17 -12.18 15.11 14.16
N LEU A 18 -11.47 14.04 14.47
CA LEU A 18 -10.41 14.01 15.48
C LEU A 18 -9.07 14.19 14.78
N GLY A 19 -8.34 15.24 15.14
CA GLY A 19 -6.99 15.49 14.66
C GLY A 19 -5.94 15.07 15.68
N LEU A 20 -4.89 14.40 15.21
CA LEU A 20 -3.70 14.07 15.99
C LEU A 20 -2.51 14.83 15.42
N GLN A 21 -2.08 15.89 16.09
CA GLN A 21 -0.89 16.63 15.72
C GLN A 21 0.30 16.12 16.54
N PRO A 22 1.36 15.59 15.93
CA PRO A 22 2.53 15.13 16.68
C PRO A 22 3.20 16.30 17.42
N ILE A 23 3.65 16.05 18.65
CA ILE A 23 4.43 17.04 19.42
C ILE A 23 5.79 17.31 18.76
N ASN A 24 6.38 18.48 18.97
CA ASN A 24 7.70 18.83 18.44
C ASN A 24 8.74 17.74 18.78
N ASN A 25 9.55 17.34 17.79
CA ASN A 25 10.54 16.25 17.86
C ASN A 25 9.97 14.82 17.98
N TYR A 26 8.66 14.63 17.86
CA TYR A 26 8.11 13.28 17.75
C TYR A 26 8.55 12.64 16.42
N LYS A 27 9.39 11.61 16.52
CA LYS A 27 9.68 10.70 15.42
C LYS A 27 8.72 9.52 15.48
N ARG A 28 8.20 9.11 14.32
CA ARG A 28 7.36 7.92 14.18
C ARG A 28 8.10 6.71 14.78
N VAL A 29 7.38 5.88 15.54
CA VAL A 29 7.92 4.61 16.03
C VAL A 29 7.92 3.65 14.85
N VAL A 30 9.12 3.29 14.39
CA VAL A 30 9.33 2.33 13.31
C VAL A 30 9.56 0.96 13.95
N ASN A 31 8.73 -0.02 13.63
CA ASN A 31 8.97 -1.40 14.04
C ASN A 31 9.67 -2.17 12.91
N PRO A 32 11.00 -2.37 12.98
CA PRO A 32 11.75 -3.01 11.90
C PRO A 32 11.35 -4.47 11.63
N ARG A 33 10.56 -5.09 12.53
CA ARG A 33 10.03 -6.46 12.35
C ARG A 33 8.71 -6.50 11.58
N LYS A 34 8.12 -5.34 11.25
CA LYS A 34 6.89 -5.24 10.47
C LYS A 34 7.22 -4.70 9.09
N LYS A 35 6.64 -5.35 8.07
CA LYS A 35 6.73 -4.82 6.70
C LYS A 35 6.02 -3.48 6.65
N ARG A 36 6.64 -2.52 5.97
CA ARG A 36 6.01 -1.24 5.68
C ARG A 36 4.77 -1.47 4.83
N PHE A 37 3.75 -0.63 5.00
CA PHE A 37 2.57 -0.66 4.15
C PHE A 37 2.84 0.09 2.84
N HIS A 38 2.68 -0.55 1.69
CA HIS A 38 2.86 0.09 0.37
C HIS A 38 1.54 0.39 -0.31
N MET A 39 0.64 -0.60 -0.33
CA MET A 39 -0.67 -0.51 -0.94
C MET A 39 -1.63 -1.56 -0.37
N SER A 40 -2.92 -1.36 -0.60
CA SER A 40 -3.96 -2.37 -0.41
C SER A 40 -4.85 -2.44 -1.63
N SER A 41 -5.33 -3.65 -1.91
CA SER A 41 -6.42 -3.89 -2.84
C SER A 41 -7.57 -4.61 -2.15
N ARG A 42 -8.77 -4.48 -2.71
CA ARG A 42 -9.95 -5.21 -2.26
C ARG A 42 -10.78 -5.63 -3.46
N MET A 43 -11.37 -6.82 -3.36
CA MET A 43 -12.39 -7.25 -4.29
C MET A 43 -13.69 -6.46 -4.08
N ASN A 44 -14.21 -5.81 -5.13
CA ASN A 44 -15.50 -5.14 -5.10
C ASN A 44 -16.67 -6.12 -5.31
N SER A 45 -17.91 -5.61 -5.28
CA SER A 45 -19.13 -6.42 -5.48
C SER A 45 -19.24 -7.08 -6.86
N LEU A 46 -18.50 -6.58 -7.86
CA LEU A 46 -18.43 -7.15 -9.20
C LEU A 46 -17.31 -8.19 -9.34
N GLY A 47 -16.64 -8.55 -8.25
CA GLY A 47 -15.54 -9.51 -8.26
C GLY A 47 -14.24 -8.97 -8.87
N LYS A 48 -14.08 -7.64 -8.97
CA LYS A 48 -12.87 -6.98 -9.48
C LYS A 48 -11.94 -6.60 -8.33
N ASN A 49 -10.64 -6.87 -8.45
CA ASN A 49 -9.66 -6.53 -7.43
C ASN A 49 -9.14 -5.12 -7.66
N ILE A 50 -9.60 -4.15 -6.87
CA ILE A 50 -9.29 -2.72 -7.07
C ILE A 50 -8.26 -2.29 -6.05
N ILE A 51 -7.24 -1.53 -6.46
CA ILE A 51 -6.34 -0.85 -5.53
C ILE A 51 -7.14 0.20 -4.77
N THR A 52 -7.27 0.02 -3.47
CA THR A 52 -8.06 0.88 -2.58
C THR A 52 -7.23 1.95 -1.91
N LYS A 53 -5.94 1.67 -1.69
CA LYS A 53 -5.04 2.62 -1.04
C LYS A 53 -3.62 2.44 -1.52
N ILE A 54 -2.91 3.53 -1.75
CA ILE A 54 -1.46 3.56 -1.88
C ILE A 54 -0.92 4.47 -0.77
N ALA A 55 0.13 4.02 -0.08
CA ALA A 55 0.74 4.79 0.98
C ALA A 55 1.47 6.01 0.40
N ASP A 56 1.22 7.19 0.97
CA ASP A 56 1.81 8.44 0.51
C ASP A 56 3.06 8.78 1.33
N TYR A 57 4.20 8.20 0.94
CA TYR A 57 5.51 8.56 1.44
C TYR A 57 6.55 8.47 0.32
N GLU A 58 7.62 9.25 0.48
CA GLU A 58 8.77 9.27 -0.43
C GLU A 58 9.52 7.93 -0.41
N GLY A 59 9.83 7.39 -1.59
CA GLY A 59 10.48 6.08 -1.74
C GLY A 59 9.51 4.89 -1.73
N ASN A 60 8.19 5.11 -1.73
CA ASN A 60 7.23 4.02 -1.94
C ASN A 60 7.32 3.55 -3.40
N TYR A 61 8.06 2.48 -3.65
CA TYR A 61 8.26 1.92 -4.98
C TYR A 61 6.97 1.52 -5.71
N VAL A 62 5.87 1.23 -5.00
CA VAL A 62 4.56 0.99 -5.61
C VAL A 62 4.00 2.29 -6.20
N LYS A 63 4.06 3.39 -5.46
CA LYS A 63 3.60 4.70 -5.93
C LYS A 63 4.44 5.18 -7.10
N GLU A 64 5.76 5.04 -7.00
CA GLU A 64 6.72 5.49 -8.02
C GLU A 64 6.63 4.69 -9.32
N SER A 65 6.15 3.45 -9.28
CA SER A 65 5.89 2.63 -10.49
C SER A 65 4.76 3.17 -11.37
N GLY A 66 3.92 4.08 -10.86
CA GLY A 66 2.77 4.62 -11.58
C GLY A 66 1.47 3.83 -11.41
N LEU A 67 1.42 2.86 -10.48
CA LEU A 67 0.16 2.30 -9.98
C LEU A 67 -0.66 3.37 -9.25
N LEU A 68 -1.97 3.36 -9.42
CA LEU A 68 -2.90 4.34 -8.86
C LEU A 68 -4.03 3.67 -8.09
N GLU A 69 -4.56 4.41 -7.10
CA GLU A 69 -5.83 4.04 -6.48
C GLU A 69 -6.94 4.03 -7.56
N GLY A 70 -7.77 2.97 -7.55
CA GLY A 70 -8.79 2.74 -8.57
C GLY A 70 -8.38 1.83 -9.72
N ASP A 71 -7.09 1.49 -9.86
CA ASP A 71 -6.66 0.48 -10.83
C ASP A 71 -7.23 -0.91 -10.47
N GLU A 72 -7.72 -1.62 -11.49
CA GLU A 72 -8.11 -3.02 -11.36
C GLU A 72 -6.90 -3.92 -11.63
N ILE A 73 -6.49 -4.73 -10.65
CA ILE A 73 -5.44 -5.73 -10.82
C ILE A 73 -6.05 -7.00 -11.41
N ILE A 74 -5.54 -7.42 -12.57
CA ILE A 74 -5.95 -8.63 -13.27
C ILE A 74 -5.02 -9.79 -12.92
N ALA A 75 -3.71 -9.56 -13.02
CA ALA A 75 -2.69 -10.56 -12.76
C ALA A 75 -1.40 -9.92 -12.20
N ILE A 76 -0.59 -10.74 -11.54
CA ILE A 76 0.76 -10.38 -11.10
C ILE A 76 1.71 -11.42 -11.64
N ASN A 77 2.68 -11.00 -12.46
CA ASN A 77 3.60 -11.88 -13.17
C ASN A 77 2.87 -13.02 -13.90
N GLU A 78 1.84 -12.67 -14.68
CA GLU A 78 1.00 -13.59 -15.48
C GLU A 78 0.09 -14.52 -14.67
N ILE A 79 0.20 -14.52 -13.33
CA ILE A 79 -0.68 -15.29 -12.46
C ILE A 79 -1.94 -14.46 -12.17
N PRO A 80 -3.14 -14.90 -12.56
CA PRO A 80 -4.37 -14.17 -12.26
C PRO A 80 -4.51 -13.95 -10.76
N ILE A 81 -4.86 -12.72 -10.35
CA ILE A 81 -4.90 -12.33 -8.93
C ILE A 81 -5.81 -13.26 -8.11
N LYS A 82 -6.90 -13.76 -8.71
CA LYS A 82 -7.86 -14.68 -8.08
C LYS A 82 -7.32 -16.09 -7.85
N MET A 83 -6.24 -16.45 -8.55
CA MET A 83 -5.60 -17.77 -8.48
C MET A 83 -4.32 -17.76 -7.65
N ILE A 84 -3.91 -16.61 -7.10
CA ILE A 84 -2.72 -16.53 -6.26
C ILE A 84 -2.98 -17.29 -4.96
N THR A 85 -2.30 -18.42 -4.82
CA THR A 85 -2.25 -19.20 -3.58
C THR A 85 -1.24 -18.60 -2.59
N ILE A 86 -1.23 -19.10 -1.36
CA ILE A 86 -0.22 -18.71 -0.35
C ILE A 86 1.20 -19.03 -0.86
N GLU A 87 1.37 -20.16 -1.55
CA GLU A 87 2.66 -20.56 -2.11
C GLU A 87 3.10 -19.63 -3.25
N GLU A 88 2.21 -19.32 -4.19
CA GLU A 88 2.51 -18.37 -5.27
C GLU A 88 2.81 -16.97 -4.73
N ASN A 89 2.05 -16.52 -3.74
CA ASN A 89 2.36 -15.27 -3.06
C ASN A 89 3.75 -15.30 -2.42
N THR A 90 4.16 -16.42 -1.83
CA THR A 90 5.50 -16.58 -1.26
C THR A 90 6.59 -16.50 -2.32
N LYS A 91 6.37 -17.09 -3.50
CA LYS A 91 7.29 -17.00 -4.65
C LYS A 91 7.37 -15.57 -5.19
N LEU A 92 6.23 -14.90 -5.34
CA LEU A 92 6.17 -13.50 -5.80
C LEU A 92 6.94 -12.58 -4.85
N ASN A 93 6.78 -12.74 -3.53
CA ASN A 93 7.50 -11.94 -2.52
C ASN A 93 9.04 -12.06 -2.58
N ARG A 94 9.58 -13.12 -3.21
CA ARG A 94 11.01 -13.35 -3.38
C ARG A 94 11.59 -12.74 -4.66
N ARG A 95 10.74 -12.26 -5.58
CA ARG A 95 11.19 -11.61 -6.82
C ARG A 95 11.54 -10.15 -6.56
N ASP A 96 12.51 -9.63 -7.31
CA ASP A 96 12.92 -8.22 -7.21
C ASP A 96 12.08 -7.30 -8.10
N THR A 97 11.25 -7.88 -8.96
CA THR A 97 10.29 -7.13 -9.78
C THR A 97 8.97 -7.90 -9.88
N LEU A 98 7.87 -7.17 -9.73
CA LEU A 98 6.52 -7.64 -9.95
C LEU A 98 5.91 -6.88 -11.12
N VAL A 99 5.43 -7.59 -12.14
CA VAL A 99 4.70 -6.99 -13.26
C VAL A 99 3.20 -7.10 -12.95
N TYR A 100 2.56 -5.96 -12.75
CA TYR A 100 1.13 -5.86 -12.54
C TYR A 100 0.44 -5.66 -13.89
N ASP A 101 -0.42 -6.62 -14.24
CA ASP A 101 -1.35 -6.45 -15.35
C ASP A 101 -2.61 -5.78 -14.78
N ILE A 102 -2.87 -4.55 -15.19
CA ILE A 102 -3.98 -3.74 -14.69
C ILE A 102 -4.93 -3.30 -15.78
N VAL A 103 -6.15 -2.94 -15.38
CA VAL A 103 -7.10 -2.16 -16.19
C VAL A 103 -7.36 -0.82 -15.51
N ARG A 104 -7.13 0.26 -16.26
CA ARG A 104 -7.41 1.64 -15.84
C ARG A 104 -8.32 2.28 -16.88
N GLN A 105 -9.52 2.68 -16.47
CA GLN A 105 -10.52 3.32 -17.34
C GLN A 105 -10.79 2.51 -18.64
N GLY A 106 -10.81 1.18 -18.53
CA GLY A 106 -11.05 0.28 -19.67
C GLY A 106 -9.83 -0.01 -20.55
N LYS A 107 -8.67 0.59 -20.27
CA LYS A 107 -7.41 0.31 -20.98
C LYS A 107 -6.51 -0.60 -20.14
N SER A 108 -5.86 -1.55 -20.79
CA SER A 108 -4.93 -2.47 -20.14
C SER A 108 -3.52 -1.91 -20.11
N TYR A 109 -2.83 -2.10 -18.99
CA TYR A 109 -1.43 -1.71 -18.81
C TYR A 109 -0.66 -2.84 -18.14
N LYS A 110 0.65 -2.92 -18.43
CA LYS A 110 1.60 -3.75 -17.69
C LYS A 110 2.56 -2.82 -16.98
N ILE A 111 2.52 -2.81 -15.65
CA ILE A 111 3.36 -1.94 -14.83
C ILE A 111 4.40 -2.76 -14.09
N PRO A 112 5.70 -2.63 -14.42
CA PRO A 112 6.76 -3.24 -13.64
C PRO A 112 6.98 -2.45 -12.35
N VAL A 113 7.01 -3.17 -11.23
CA VAL A 113 7.24 -2.64 -9.89
C VAL A 113 8.52 -3.26 -9.37
N VAL A 114 9.59 -2.47 -9.32
CA VAL A 114 10.89 -2.90 -8.77
C VAL A 114 10.83 -2.77 -7.25
N ILE A 115 11.07 -3.87 -6.55
CA ILE A 115 10.99 -3.91 -5.08
C ILE A 115 12.29 -3.38 -4.49
N ASP A 116 12.21 -2.32 -3.70
CA ASP A 116 13.35 -1.86 -2.89
C ASP A 116 13.53 -2.79 -1.68
N ARG A 117 14.57 -3.64 -1.74
CA ARG A 117 14.96 -4.54 -0.66
C ARG A 117 15.65 -3.84 0.50
N ASN A 118 16.15 -2.62 0.27
CA ASN A 118 16.86 -1.82 1.25
C ASN A 118 15.93 -0.79 1.93
N GLU A 119 14.65 -0.78 1.56
CA GLU A 119 13.67 0.10 2.15
C GLU A 119 13.64 -0.09 3.67
N VAL A 120 13.74 1.02 4.40
CA VAL A 120 13.58 1.05 5.85
C VAL A 120 12.18 0.53 6.19
N GLN A 121 12.14 -0.66 6.78
CA GLN A 121 10.91 -1.31 7.20
C GLN A 121 10.40 -0.73 8.53
N GLY A 122 9.08 -0.71 8.68
CA GLY A 122 8.42 -0.52 9.96
C GLY A 122 7.35 0.57 9.95
N ASP A 123 6.11 0.11 10.09
CA ASP A 123 4.92 0.85 10.53
C ASP A 123 4.15 -0.02 11.54
#